data_AF-A0A392NL25-F1
#
_entry.id   AF-A0A392NL25-F1
#
_cell.length_a   1.000
_cell.length_b   1.000
_cell.length_c   1.000
_cell.angle_alpha   90.00
_cell.angle_beta   90.00
_cell.angle_gamma   90.00
#
_symmetry.space_group_name_H-M   'P 1'
#
loop_
_entity.id
_entity.type
_entity.pdbx_description
1 polymer ?
#
loop_
_entity_poly.entity_id
_entity_poly.type
_entity_poly.pdbx_seq_one_letter_code
_entity_poly.pdbx_strand_id
1 'polypeptide(L)'
;MIQNPMLRRDEGIIIDKGHICLLDQLMRISPQIKPHVQEMAMKLALELKDIATRITENSLVILGFLLLLFNYRLFSRFNFDEDQVLNLFEFAAHHKEAVELFRTVGFVDKISDFVENLIMKQRYIGAVRFICAFKLADKFHLVNLLLRQDMEYTKQK
;
A
#
# COMPACT_ATOMS: atom_id res chain seq x y z
N MET A 1 -18.07 -17.96 28.49
CA MET A 1 -18.75 -17.83 27.19
C MET A 1 -18.62 -16.39 26.71
N ILE A 2 -17.72 -16.20 25.75
CA ILE A 2 -17.59 -15.11 24.77
C ILE A 2 -18.12 -13.73 25.22
N GLN A 3 -17.26 -13.00 25.94
CA GLN A 3 -17.23 -11.54 25.81
C GLN A 3 -16.66 -11.25 24.43
N ASN A 4 -17.48 -10.78 23.51
CA ASN A 4 -17.07 -10.32 22.20
C ASN A 4 -16.47 -8.92 22.39
N PRO A 5 -15.14 -8.73 22.40
CA PRO A 5 -14.57 -7.44 22.76
C PRO A 5 -14.46 -6.59 21.49
N MET A 6 -14.98 -5.36 21.60
CA MET A 6 -14.69 -4.23 20.71
C MET A 6 -15.53 -4.12 19.43
N LEU A 7 -16.83 -3.93 19.60
CA LEU A 7 -17.57 -2.96 18.78
C LEU A 7 -17.91 -1.74 19.65
N ARG A 8 -16.88 -1.04 20.15
CA ARG A 8 -17.07 0.33 20.59
C ARG A 8 -17.10 1.22 19.35
N ARG A 9 -18.33 1.52 18.95
CA ARG A 9 -18.71 2.54 17.97
C ARG A 9 -18.37 3.91 18.57
N ASP A 10 -17.20 4.42 18.22
CA ASP A 10 -16.84 5.84 18.27
C ASP A 10 -16.22 6.11 16.89
N GLU A 11 -16.88 6.95 16.10
CA GLU A 11 -17.00 6.82 14.64
C GLU A 11 -15.73 7.17 13.86
N GLY A 12 -15.09 6.16 13.28
CA GLY A 12 -14.05 6.31 12.27
C GLY A 12 -14.27 5.33 11.12
N ILE A 13 -13.82 5.67 9.92
CA ILE A 13 -13.89 4.75 8.77
C ILE A 13 -13.03 3.52 9.04
N ILE A 14 -13.63 2.34 8.89
CA ILE A 14 -12.92 1.06 8.97
C ILE A 14 -12.66 0.58 7.53
N ILE A 15 -11.38 0.51 7.16
CA ILE A 15 -10.94 -0.16 5.91
C ILE A 15 -10.52 -1.58 6.26
N ASP A 16 -11.14 -2.56 5.60
CA ASP A 16 -10.77 -3.97 5.70
C ASP A 16 -10.34 -4.55 4.34
N LYS A 17 -9.96 -5.82 4.34
CA LYS A 17 -9.51 -6.52 3.13
C LYS A 17 -10.59 -6.64 2.06
N GLY A 18 -11.87 -6.67 2.43
CA GLY A 18 -12.98 -6.68 1.47
C GLY A 18 -13.05 -5.38 0.69
N HIS A 19 -12.91 -4.25 1.38
CA HIS A 19 -12.82 -2.92 0.75
C HIS A 19 -11.61 -2.83 -0.19
N ILE A 20 -10.44 -3.30 0.24
CA ILE A 20 -9.23 -3.34 -0.60
C ILE A 20 -9.46 -4.17 -1.86
N CYS A 21 -10.04 -5.37 -1.73
CA CYS A 21 -10.34 -6.25 -2.86
C CYS A 21 -11.26 -5.58 -3.88
N LEU A 22 -12.33 -4.90 -3.42
CA LEU A 22 -13.25 -4.18 -4.30
C LEU A 22 -12.55 -3.02 -5.02
N LEU A 23 -11.72 -2.25 -4.31
CA LEU A 23 -10.96 -1.15 -4.90
C LEU A 23 -9.93 -1.64 -5.93
N ASP A 24 -9.24 -2.75 -5.66
CA ASP A 24 -8.33 -3.40 -6.62
C ASP A 24 -9.08 -3.93 -7.85
N GLN A 25 -10.26 -4.50 -7.69
CA GLN A 25 -11.08 -4.93 -8.84
C GLN A 25 -11.55 -3.73 -9.68
N LEU A 26 -11.96 -2.64 -9.03
CA LEU A 26 -12.33 -1.40 -9.72
C LEU A 26 -11.16 -0.84 -10.53
N MET A 27 -9.95 -0.90 -10.00
CA MET A 27 -8.72 -0.53 -10.70
C MET A 27 -8.56 -1.30 -12.01
N ARG A 28 -8.73 -2.62 -11.95
CA ARG A 28 -8.53 -3.52 -13.10
C ARG A 28 -9.57 -3.31 -14.20
N ILE A 29 -10.83 -3.07 -13.84
CA ILE A 29 -11.90 -2.85 -14.83
C ILE A 29 -11.94 -1.40 -15.35
N SER A 30 -11.31 -0.46 -14.63
CA SER A 30 -11.18 0.96 -14.97
C SER A 30 -12.46 1.59 -15.53
N PRO A 31 -13.56 1.59 -14.76
CA PRO A 31 -14.84 2.07 -15.27
C PRO A 31 -14.81 3.59 -15.47
N GLN A 32 -15.72 4.11 -16.30
CA GLN A 32 -15.90 5.56 -16.38
C GLN A 32 -16.43 6.11 -15.04
N ILE A 33 -15.70 7.08 -14.47
CA ILE A 33 -16.01 7.66 -13.16
C ILE A 33 -16.85 8.92 -13.37
N LYS A 34 -18.07 8.90 -12.86
CA LYS A 34 -18.96 10.05 -12.91
C LYS A 34 -18.50 11.13 -11.92
N PRO A 35 -18.68 12.42 -12.22
CA PRO A 35 -18.22 13.52 -11.35
C PRO A 35 -18.70 13.42 -9.89
N HIS A 36 -19.97 13.06 -9.66
CA HIS A 36 -20.50 12.92 -8.29
C HIS A 36 -19.84 11.76 -7.52
N VAL A 37 -19.45 10.68 -8.19
CA VAL A 37 -18.73 9.55 -7.59
C VAL A 37 -17.31 9.99 -7.24
N GLN A 38 -16.65 10.74 -8.13
CA GLN A 38 -15.33 11.30 -7.86
C GLN A 38 -15.34 12.22 -6.64
N GLU A 39 -16.41 13.01 -6.46
CA GLU A 39 -16.56 13.90 -5.30
C GLU A 39 -16.78 13.14 -3.99
N MET A 40 -17.56 12.05 -4.02
CA MET A 40 -17.69 11.16 -2.84
C MET A 40 -16.36 10.48 -2.50
N ALA A 41 -15.63 10.00 -3.51
CA ALA A 41 -14.31 9.42 -3.33
C ALA A 41 -13.30 10.44 -2.77
N MET A 42 -13.40 11.72 -3.17
CA MET A 42 -12.57 12.79 -2.64
C MET A 42 -12.79 12.98 -1.13
N LYS A 43 -14.05 13.02 -0.67
CA LYS A 43 -14.37 13.11 0.76
C LYS A 43 -13.78 11.94 1.55
N LEU A 44 -14.01 10.72 1.06
CA LEU A 44 -13.46 9.52 1.67
C LEU A 44 -11.92 9.54 1.71
N ALA A 45 -11.26 9.97 0.63
CA ALA A 45 -9.81 10.07 0.57
C ALA A 45 -9.25 11.09 1.58
N LEU A 46 -9.93 12.23 1.77
CA LEU A 46 -9.54 13.22 2.79
C LEU A 46 -9.67 12.65 4.21
N GLU A 47 -10.76 11.94 4.49
CA GLU A 47 -10.96 11.30 5.80
C GLU A 47 -9.91 10.20 6.05
N LEU A 48 -9.63 9.32 5.07
CA LEU A 48 -8.58 8.30 5.20
C LEU A 48 -7.19 8.92 5.39
N LYS A 49 -6.92 10.06 4.75
CA LYS A 49 -5.66 10.80 4.95
C LYS A 49 -5.55 11.30 6.38
N ASP A 50 -6.62 11.85 6.96
CA ASP A 50 -6.63 12.29 8.37
C ASP A 50 -6.54 11.11 9.35
N ILE A 51 -7.13 9.96 9.03
CA ILE A 51 -6.97 8.75 9.84
C ILE A 51 -5.53 8.25 9.78
N ALA A 52 -4.90 8.26 8.60
CA ALA A 52 -3.52 7.83 8.41
C ALA A 52 -2.50 8.71 9.16
N THR A 53 -2.80 10.00 9.38
CA THR A 53 -1.93 10.88 10.19
C THR A 53 -2.09 10.65 11.69
N ARG A 54 -3.29 10.23 12.15
CA ARG A 54 -3.58 9.96 13.57
C ARG A 54 -3.16 8.57 14.02
N ILE A 55 -3.34 7.57 13.15
CA ILE A 55 -3.01 6.18 13.43
C ILE A 55 -1.69 5.88 12.74
N THR A 56 -0.60 5.94 13.50
CA THR A 56 0.75 5.69 12.99
C THR A 56 0.79 4.33 12.27
N GLU A 57 1.14 4.36 10.98
CA GLU A 57 1.44 3.20 10.15
C GLU A 57 0.31 2.17 9.93
N ASN A 58 -0.97 2.57 9.94
CA ASN A 58 -2.04 1.66 9.51
C ASN A 58 -1.96 1.42 7.99
N SER A 59 -1.28 0.35 7.60
CA SER A 59 -0.99 0.03 6.20
C SER A 59 -2.23 -0.23 5.35
N LEU A 60 -3.34 -0.72 5.94
CA LEU A 60 -4.59 -0.92 5.21
C LEU A 60 -5.29 0.40 4.90
N VAL A 61 -5.31 1.34 5.86
CA VAL A 61 -5.85 2.69 5.64
C VAL A 61 -5.03 3.41 4.57
N ILE A 62 -3.70 3.33 4.66
CA ILE A 62 -2.79 3.94 3.66
C ILE A 62 -2.99 3.30 2.28
N LEU A 63 -3.13 1.97 2.21
CA LEU A 63 -3.42 1.28 0.95
C LEU A 63 -4.78 1.69 0.36
N GLY A 64 -5.82 1.78 1.20
CA GLY A 64 -7.14 2.25 0.79
C GLY A 64 -7.08 3.67 0.24
N PHE A 65 -6.32 4.55 0.90
CA PHE A 65 -6.07 5.91 0.43
C PHE A 65 -5.35 5.94 -0.94
N LEU A 66 -4.28 5.17 -1.10
CA LEU A 66 -3.55 5.05 -2.38
C LEU A 66 -4.47 4.55 -3.50
N LEU A 67 -5.27 3.51 -3.24
CA LEU A 67 -6.21 3.00 -4.22
C LEU A 67 -7.26 4.06 -4.59
N LEU A 68 -7.80 4.83 -3.65
CA LEU A 68 -8.72 5.92 -3.99
C LEU A 68 -8.03 7.00 -4.81
N LEU A 69 -6.82 7.41 -4.41
CA LEU A 69 -6.04 8.47 -5.03
C LEU A 69 -5.86 8.25 -6.54
N PHE A 70 -5.48 7.02 -6.91
CA PHE A 70 -5.18 6.68 -8.30
C PHE A 70 -6.42 6.20 -9.06
N ASN A 71 -7.25 5.33 -8.47
CA ASN A 71 -8.41 4.78 -9.19
C ASN A 71 -9.44 5.84 -9.50
N TYR A 72 -9.66 6.79 -8.58
CA TYR A 72 -10.62 7.88 -8.78
C TYR A 72 -10.01 9.11 -9.42
N ARG A 73 -8.77 9.01 -9.93
CA ARG A 73 -8.05 10.11 -10.60
C ARG A 73 -8.01 11.37 -9.75
N LEU A 74 -7.79 11.19 -8.45
CA LEU A 74 -7.76 12.26 -7.47
C LEU A 74 -6.36 12.84 -7.31
N PHE A 75 -5.33 12.15 -7.79
CA PHE A 75 -3.92 12.56 -7.65
C PHE A 75 -3.69 14.05 -7.92
N SER A 76 -4.18 14.60 -9.04
CA SER A 76 -4.00 16.01 -9.40
C SER A 76 -4.75 17.00 -8.50
N ARG A 77 -5.70 16.53 -7.68
CA ARG A 77 -6.42 17.33 -6.68
C ARG A 77 -5.67 17.38 -5.36
N PHE A 78 -4.69 16.50 -5.16
CA PHE A 78 -3.78 16.53 -4.02
C PHE A 78 -2.47 17.21 -4.45
N ASN A 79 -1.96 18.13 -3.63
CA ASN A 79 -0.66 18.77 -3.87
C ASN A 79 0.49 17.87 -3.40
N PHE A 80 0.59 16.67 -3.96
CA PHE A 80 1.67 15.73 -3.67
C PHE A 80 2.77 15.83 -4.70
N ASP A 81 4.01 15.79 -4.22
CA ASP A 81 5.14 15.42 -5.06
C ASP A 81 5.30 13.89 -5.12
N GLU A 82 6.20 13.45 -5.99
CA GLU A 82 6.50 12.03 -6.19
C GLU A 82 7.02 11.36 -4.90
N ASP A 83 7.90 12.04 -4.16
CA ASP A 83 8.52 11.49 -2.95
C ASP A 83 7.49 11.26 -1.82
N GLN A 84 6.54 12.17 -1.64
CA GLN A 84 5.43 12.02 -0.70
C GLN A 84 4.59 10.79 -1.03
N VAL A 85 4.42 10.49 -2.32
CA VAL A 85 3.63 9.34 -2.79
C VAL A 85 4.41 8.05 -2.64
N LEU A 86 5.69 8.05 -2.98
CA LEU A 86 6.58 6.91 -2.74
C LEU A 86 6.61 6.55 -1.25
N ASN A 87 6.69 7.53 -0.35
CA ASN A 87 6.60 7.29 1.10
C ASN A 87 5.32 6.55 1.49
N LEU A 88 4.16 6.89 0.92
CA LEU A 88 2.90 6.16 1.16
C LEU A 88 3.00 4.70 0.69
N PHE A 89 3.57 4.47 -0.50
CA PHE A 89 3.81 3.11 -0.99
C PHE A 89 4.70 2.31 -0.06
N GLU A 90 5.69 2.93 0.58
CA GLU A 90 6.54 2.21 1.51
C GLU A 90 5.76 1.62 2.68
N PHE A 91 4.76 2.34 3.22
CA PHE A 91 3.97 1.84 4.36
C PHE A 91 3.04 0.70 3.94
N ALA A 92 2.58 0.73 2.69
CA ALA A 92 1.73 -0.29 2.11
C ALA A 92 2.52 -1.44 1.42
N ALA A 93 3.85 -1.39 1.40
CA ALA A 93 4.69 -2.23 0.53
C ALA A 93 4.55 -3.75 0.76
N HIS A 94 4.09 -4.18 1.94
CA HIS A 94 3.85 -5.58 2.23
C HIS A 94 2.52 -6.10 1.66
N HIS A 95 1.65 -5.24 1.14
CA HIS A 95 0.41 -5.65 0.47
C HIS A 95 0.66 -5.92 -1.00
N LYS A 96 -0.03 -6.92 -1.56
CA LYS A 96 0.16 -7.30 -2.97
C LYS A 96 -0.39 -6.22 -3.90
N GLU A 97 -1.50 -5.65 -3.51
CA GLU A 97 -2.24 -4.59 -4.18
C GLU A 97 -1.39 -3.32 -4.31
N ALA A 98 -0.56 -3.01 -3.31
CA ALA A 98 0.39 -1.91 -3.40
C ALA A 98 1.43 -2.13 -4.51
N VAL A 99 1.94 -3.35 -4.66
CA VAL A 99 2.93 -3.71 -5.69
C VAL A 99 2.30 -3.64 -7.09
N GLU A 100 1.07 -4.12 -7.24
CA GLU A 100 0.33 -4.06 -8.50
C GLU A 100 -0.04 -2.62 -8.88
N LEU A 101 -0.45 -1.81 -7.91
CA LEU A 101 -0.71 -0.38 -8.09
C LEU A 101 0.56 0.37 -8.50
N PHE A 102 1.68 0.14 -7.81
CA PHE A 102 2.97 0.78 -8.11
C PHE A 102 3.38 0.60 -9.58
N ARG A 103 3.17 -0.60 -10.12
CA ARG A 103 3.41 -0.89 -11.55
C ARG A 103 2.49 -0.08 -12.46
N THR A 104 1.20 -0.01 -12.10
CA THR A 104 0.17 0.59 -12.95
C THR A 104 0.25 2.12 -13.00
N VAL A 105 0.65 2.75 -11.89
CA VAL A 105 0.78 4.21 -11.82
C VAL A 105 2.07 4.73 -12.47
N GLY A 106 2.95 3.83 -12.92
CA GLY A 106 4.09 4.17 -13.76
C GLY A 106 5.43 4.37 -13.04
N PHE A 107 5.53 4.08 -11.74
CA PHE A 107 6.79 4.24 -10.97
C PHE A 107 7.84 3.15 -11.23
N VAL A 108 7.74 2.43 -12.35
CA VAL A 108 8.60 1.28 -12.66
C VAL A 108 10.07 1.68 -12.80
N ASP A 109 10.35 2.89 -13.29
CA ASP A 109 11.69 3.47 -13.40
C ASP A 109 12.33 3.75 -12.02
N LYS A 110 11.52 3.98 -10.99
CA LYS A 110 11.96 4.26 -9.61
C LYS A 110 12.16 3.01 -8.76
N ILE A 111 11.88 1.83 -9.31
CA ILE A 111 11.81 0.59 -8.52
C ILE A 111 13.10 0.25 -7.78
N SER A 112 14.25 0.55 -8.39
CA SER A 112 15.56 0.26 -7.78
C SER A 112 15.76 1.06 -6.49
N ASP A 113 15.65 2.39 -6.60
CA ASP A 113 15.85 3.32 -5.48
C ASP A 113 14.80 3.08 -4.39
N PHE A 114 13.55 2.79 -4.81
CA PHE A 114 12.47 2.44 -3.90
C PHE A 114 12.77 1.17 -3.08
N VAL A 115 13.27 0.10 -3.73
CA VAL A 115 13.67 -1.15 -3.04
C VAL A 115 14.85 -0.92 -2.11
N GLU A 116 15.87 -0.17 -2.54
CA GLU A 116 17.02 0.20 -1.70
C GLU A 116 16.58 0.93 -0.43
N ASN A 117 15.69 1.90 -0.58
CA ASN A 117 15.12 2.66 0.53
C ASN A 117 14.27 1.78 1.47
N LEU A 118 13.49 0.83 0.95
CA LEU A 118 12.80 -0.17 1.79
C LEU A 118 13.78 -1.00 2.62
N ILE A 119 14.91 -1.41 2.04
CA ILE A 119 15.96 -2.17 2.74
C ILE A 119 16.60 -1.31 3.83
N MET A 120 16.96 -0.07 3.51
CA MET A 120 17.55 0.87 4.48
C MET A 120 16.62 1.12 5.67
N LYS A 121 15.31 1.19 5.43
CA LYS A 121 14.27 1.34 6.47
C LYS A 121 13.84 0.01 7.10
N GLN A 122 14.56 -1.08 6.84
CA GLN A 122 14.31 -2.43 7.38
C GLN A 122 12.91 -3.01 7.05
N ARG A 123 12.28 -2.55 5.96
CA ARG A 123 10.97 -3.02 5.47
C ARG A 123 11.14 -4.24 4.57
N TYR A 124 11.79 -5.29 5.08
CA TYR A 124 12.24 -6.43 4.27
C TYR A 124 11.11 -7.17 3.57
N ILE A 125 9.96 -7.39 4.22
CA ILE A 125 8.81 -8.08 3.58
C ILE A 125 8.34 -7.32 2.34
N GLY A 126 8.28 -5.99 2.41
CA GLY A 126 7.96 -5.14 1.27
C GLY A 126 9.03 -5.25 0.19
N ALA A 127 10.30 -5.07 0.56
CA ALA A 127 11.43 -5.14 -0.38
C ALA A 127 11.42 -6.46 -1.17
N VAL A 128 11.21 -7.60 -0.51
CA VAL A 128 11.11 -8.92 -1.15
C VAL A 128 10.00 -8.99 -2.16
N ARG A 129 8.80 -8.53 -1.78
CA ARG A 129 7.64 -8.54 -2.67
C ARG A 129 7.92 -7.77 -3.94
N PHE A 130 8.53 -6.59 -3.82
CA PHE A 130 8.94 -5.80 -4.98
C PHE A 130 10.05 -6.47 -5.79
N ILE A 131 11.11 -6.99 -5.16
CA ILE A 131 12.19 -7.72 -5.85
C ILE A 131 11.63 -8.91 -6.65
N CYS A 132 10.75 -9.71 -6.05
CA CYS A 132 10.13 -10.85 -6.72
C CYS A 132 9.19 -10.40 -7.85
N ALA A 133 8.32 -9.41 -7.59
CA ALA A 133 7.33 -8.96 -8.57
C ALA A 133 7.97 -8.29 -9.79
N PHE A 134 9.10 -7.60 -9.61
CA PHE A 134 9.84 -6.90 -10.66
C PHE A 134 11.08 -7.66 -11.17
N LYS A 135 11.30 -8.90 -10.70
CA LYS A 135 12.41 -9.78 -11.11
C LYS A 135 13.79 -9.13 -10.94
N LEU A 136 14.03 -8.49 -9.80
CA LEU A 136 15.30 -7.78 -9.50
C LEU A 136 16.32 -8.63 -8.73
N ALA A 137 16.16 -9.95 -8.75
CA ALA A 137 16.97 -10.88 -7.95
C ALA A 137 18.48 -10.79 -8.25
N ASP A 138 18.84 -10.53 -9.51
CA ASP A 138 20.24 -10.42 -9.93
C ASP A 138 20.91 -9.16 -9.36
N LYS A 139 20.15 -8.08 -9.19
CA LYS A 139 20.63 -6.81 -8.63
C LYS A 139 20.76 -6.84 -7.11
N PHE A 140 19.86 -7.57 -6.42
CA PHE A 140 19.76 -7.60 -4.96
C PHE A 140 20.20 -8.93 -4.34
N HIS A 141 21.25 -9.55 -4.90
CA HIS A 141 21.71 -10.90 -4.55
C HIS A 141 21.90 -11.14 -3.03
N LEU A 142 22.34 -10.12 -2.28
CA LEU A 142 22.50 -10.19 -0.81
C LEU A 142 21.18 -10.32 -0.03
N VAL A 143 20.11 -9.67 -0.49
CA VAL A 143 18.82 -9.68 0.21
C VAL A 143 18.22 -11.09 0.15
N ASN A 144 18.31 -11.75 -1.01
CA ASN A 144 17.89 -13.15 -1.17
C ASN A 144 18.64 -14.12 -0.25
N LEU A 145 19.92 -13.85 0.05
CA LEU A 145 20.74 -14.70 0.92
C LEU A 145 20.37 -14.50 2.40
N LEU A 146 20.18 -13.25 2.85
CA LEU A 146 19.84 -12.94 4.24
C LEU A 146 18.45 -13.45 4.62
N LEU A 147 17.47 -13.31 3.72
CA LEU A 147 16.11 -13.80 3.96
C LEU A 147 16.01 -15.33 3.96
N ARG A 148 16.86 -16.02 3.19
CA ARG A 148 16.97 -17.48 3.25
C ARG A 148 17.50 -17.93 4.61
N GLN A 149 18.49 -17.23 5.15
CA GLN A 149 19.05 -17.55 6.47
C GLN A 149 18.02 -17.32 7.59
N ASP A 150 17.33 -16.17 7.62
CA ASP A 150 16.33 -15.88 8.68
C ASP A 150 15.11 -16.83 8.64
N MET A 151 14.72 -17.30 7.44
CA MET A 151 13.65 -18.30 7.24
C MET A 151 14.08 -19.72 7.61
N GLU A 152 15.38 -20.02 7.65
CA GLU A 152 15.92 -21.30 8.13
C GLU A 152 16.08 -21.31 9.65
N TYR A 153 16.52 -20.19 10.26
CA TYR A 153 16.60 -20.04 11.71
C TYR A 153 15.25 -20.13 12.41
N THR A 154 14.16 -19.70 11.76
CA THR A 154 12.79 -19.79 12.31
C THR A 154 12.15 -21.18 12.20
N LYS A 155 12.75 -22.12 11.45
CA LYS A 155 12.28 -23.52 11.37
C LYS A 155 13.01 -24.48 12.32
N GLN A 156 14.05 -24.01 13.01
CA GLN A 156 14.85 -24.80 13.96
C GLN A 156 14.51 -24.49 15.43
N LYS A 157 13.41 -23.78 15.70
CA LYS A 157 12.87 -23.52 17.04
C LYS A 157 11.43 -24.02 17.12
#